data_AF-A0A3C1FXJ6-F1
#
_entry.id   AF-A0A3C1FXJ6-F1
#
_cell.length_a   1.000
_cell.length_b   1.000
_cell.length_c   1.000
_cell.angle_alpha   90.00
_cell.angle_beta   90.00
_cell.angle_gamma   90.00
#
_symmetry.space_group_name_H-M   'P 1'
#
loop_
_entity.id
_entity.type
_entity.pdbx_description
1 polymer ?
#
loop_
_entity_poly.entity_id
_entity_poly.type
_entity_poly.pdbx_seq_one_letter_code
_entity_poly.pdbx_strand_id
1 'polypeptide(L)' 'MNSSVLDLDNPSPEMCVNKIFEVSGTKLDPDIAADLWRKILQHKWLMSEKLGRDVGFRTACIDLLENVDQA' A
#
# COMPACT_ATOMS: atom_id res chain seq x y z
N MET A 1 -20.20 17.64 -2.90
CA MET A 1 -19.36 16.63 -2.23
C MET A 1 -19.56 15.35 -3.01
N ASN A 2 -18.58 14.59 -3.51
CA ASN A 2 -17.33 14.12 -2.90
C ASN A 2 -16.39 13.72 -4.07
N SER A 3 -15.47 14.60 -4.42
CA SER A 3 -14.42 14.36 -5.42
C SER A 3 -13.12 14.02 -4.69
N SER A 4 -13.06 12.81 -4.13
CA SER A 4 -11.82 12.25 -3.53
C SER A 4 -11.40 10.98 -4.26
N VAL A 5 -11.54 11.02 -5.59
CA VAL A 5 -11.02 9.99 -6.48
C VAL A 5 -9.57 10.39 -6.77
N LEU A 6 -8.63 9.59 -6.24
CA LEU A 6 -7.18 9.57 -6.52
C LEU A 6 -6.25 10.35 -5.57
N ASP A 7 -6.20 9.97 -4.29
CA ASP A 7 -5.06 10.29 -3.40
C ASP A 7 -4.29 9.03 -2.99
N LEU A 8 -4.12 8.07 -3.92
CA LEU A 8 -3.18 6.96 -3.72
C LEU A 8 -1.74 7.33 -4.13
N ASP A 9 -1.58 8.39 -4.93
CA ASP A 9 -0.29 8.81 -5.51
C ASP A 9 0.55 9.66 -4.54
N ASN A 10 -0.10 10.42 -3.64
CA ASN A 10 0.57 11.21 -2.62
C ASN A 10 -0.22 11.21 -1.29
N PRO A 11 -0.34 10.06 -0.61
CA PRO A 11 -1.09 9.98 0.62
C PRO A 11 -0.31 10.66 1.75
N SER A 12 -1.03 11.39 2.61
CA SER A 12 -0.45 11.91 3.84
C SER A 12 0.08 10.74 4.71
N PRO A 13 1.15 10.93 5.50
CA PRO A 13 1.72 9.88 6.33
C PRO A 13 0.69 9.22 7.26
N GLU A 14 -0.24 10.01 7.79
CA GLU A 14 -1.35 9.54 8.62
C GLU A 14 -2.30 8.59 7.86
N MET A 15 -2.53 8.88 6.57
CA MET A 15 -3.37 8.06 5.69
C MET A 15 -2.67 6.73 5.38
N CYS A 16 -1.35 6.75 5.17
CA CYS A 16 -0.53 5.54 5.01
C CYS A 16 -0.63 4.64 6.26
N VAL A 17 -0.41 5.21 7.45
CA VAL A 17 -0.50 4.49 8.72
C VAL A 17 -1.89 3.89 8.89
N ASN A 18 -2.94 4.68 8.65
CA ASN A 18 -4.31 4.21 8.81
C ASN A 18 -4.64 3.08 7.82
N LYS A 19 -4.31 3.23 6.53
CA LYS A 19 -4.58 2.21 5.52
C LYS A 19 -3.83 0.91 5.79
N ILE A 20 -2.55 1.01 6.12
CA ILE A 20 -1.73 -0.16 6.40
C ILE A 20 -2.23 -0.82 7.69
N PHE A 21 -2.58 -0.05 8.72
CA PHE A 21 -3.19 -0.56 9.95
C PHE A 21 -4.54 -1.25 9.68
N GLU A 22 -5.40 -0.70 8.83
CA GLU A 22 -6.68 -1.32 8.44
C GLU A 22 -6.50 -2.67 7.75
N VAL A 23 -5.39 -2.85 7.00
CA VAL A 23 -5.14 -4.05 6.19
C VAL A 23 -4.31 -5.09 6.95
N SER A 24 -3.28 -4.64 7.67
CA SER A 24 -2.33 -5.46 8.43
C SER A 24 -2.78 -5.72 9.87
N GLY A 25 -3.53 -4.81 10.47
CA GLY A 25 -3.75 -4.76 11.91
C GLY A 25 -2.54 -4.25 12.72
N THR A 26 -1.43 -3.90 12.06
CA THR A 26 -0.17 -3.49 12.71
C THR A 26 -0.04 -1.97 12.72
N LYS A 27 0.17 -1.38 13.91
CA LYS A 27 0.50 0.04 14.02
C LYS A 27 1.95 0.24 13.62
N LEU A 28 2.15 1.01 12.57
CA LEU A 28 3.46 1.42 12.09
C LEU A 28 3.65 2.91 12.36
N ASP A 29 4.89 3.32 12.61
CA ASP A 29 5.26 4.73 12.64
C ASP A 29 5.02 5.39 11.28
N PRO A 30 4.70 6.69 11.23
CA PRO A 30 4.46 7.42 9.97
C PRO A 30 5.64 7.34 9.01
N ASP A 31 6.89 7.37 9.51
CA ASP A 31 8.09 7.16 8.71
C ASP A 31 8.14 5.75 8.09
N ILE A 32 7.83 4.73 8.89
CA ILE A 32 7.80 3.33 8.43
C ILE A 32 6.65 3.13 7.44
N ALA A 33 5.48 3.68 7.71
CA ALA A 33 4.30 3.59 6.86
C ALA A 33 4.54 4.27 5.50
N ALA A 34 5.25 5.41 5.48
CA ALA A 34 5.63 6.07 4.23
C ALA A 34 6.62 5.24 3.42
N ASP A 35 7.60 4.59 4.06
CA ASP A 35 8.53 3.66 3.40
C ASP A 35 7.80 2.42 2.87
N LEU A 36 6.95 1.81 3.70
CA LEU A 36 6.15 0.66 3.32
C LEU A 36 5.21 1.00 2.16
N TRP A 37 4.60 2.18 2.17
CA TRP A 37 3.73 2.65 1.10
C TRP A 37 4.46 2.68 -0.24
N ARG A 38 5.69 3.20 -0.26
CA ARG A 38 6.55 3.20 -1.47
C ARG A 38 6.83 1.78 -1.96
N LYS A 39 7.13 0.85 -1.05
CA LYS A 39 7.33 -0.58 -1.38
C LYS A 39 6.05 -1.20 -1.95
N ILE A 40 4.89 -0.90 -1.37
CA ILE A 40 3.59 -1.39 -1.86
C ILE A 40 3.31 -0.85 -3.26
N LEU A 41 3.56 0.43 -3.53
CA LEU A 41 3.38 1.01 -4.86
C LEU A 41 4.29 0.35 -5.90
N GLN A 42 5.57 0.12 -5.56
CA GLN A 42 6.50 -0.60 -6.43
C GLN A 42 6.04 -2.03 -6.70
N HIS A 43 5.61 -2.75 -5.67
CA HIS A 43 5.11 -4.11 -5.79
C HIS A 43 3.83 -4.18 -6.60
N LYS A 44 2.89 -3.26 -6.35
CA LYS A 44 1.65 -3.08 -7.12
C LYS A 44 1.95 -2.89 -8.60
N TRP A 45 2.90 -2.03 -8.93
CA TRP A 45 3.30 -1.76 -10.31
C TRP A 45 3.86 -3.02 -10.98
N LEU A 46 4.79 -3.72 -10.32
CA LEU A 46 5.38 -4.96 -10.82
C LEU A 46 4.33 -6.07 -11.03
N MET A 47 3.39 -6.23 -10.09
CA MET A 47 2.29 -7.17 -10.23
C MET A 47 1.34 -6.78 -11.36
N SER A 48 1.08 -5.48 -11.54
CA SER A 48 0.20 -4.99 -12.60
C SER A 48 0.79 -5.24 -13.99
N GLU A 49 2.11 -5.05 -14.14
CA GLU A 49 2.83 -5.44 -15.35
C GLU A 49 2.75 -6.95 -15.60
N LYS A 50 3.00 -7.77 -14.57
CA LYS A 50 3.04 -9.22 -14.69
C LYS A 50 1.66 -9.84 -15.00
N LEU A 51 0.59 -9.28 -14.45
CA LEU A 51 -0.78 -9.77 -14.63
C LEU A 51 -1.50 -9.12 -15.82
N GLY A 52 -0.94 -8.07 -16.42
CA GLY A 52 -1.59 -7.32 -17.49
C GLY A 52 -2.90 -6.62 -17.06
N ARG A 53 -3.10 -6.41 -15.76
CA ARG A 53 -4.28 -5.76 -15.17
C ARG A 53 -3.89 -4.93 -13.96
N ASP A 54 -4.61 -3.86 -13.68
CA ASP A 54 -4.37 -3.06 -12.48
C ASP A 54 -4.64 -3.90 -11.22
N VAL A 55 -3.62 -4.01 -10.37
CA VAL A 55 -3.75 -4.61 -9.04
C VAL A 55 -4.08 -3.51 -8.05
N GLY A 56 -5.18 -3.66 -7.29
CA GLY A 56 -5.58 -2.68 -6.30
C GLY A 56 -4.58 -2.58 -5.13
N PHE A 57 -4.48 -1.40 -4.51
CA PHE A 57 -3.56 -1.13 -3.40
C PHE A 57 -3.70 -2.14 -2.26
N ARG A 58 -4.94 -2.48 -1.87
CA ARG A 58 -5.21 -3.45 -0.80
C ARG A 58 -4.61 -4.82 -1.10
N THR A 59 -4.72 -5.29 -2.34
CA THR A 59 -4.15 -6.59 -2.75
C THR A 59 -2.63 -6.57 -2.72
N ALA A 60 -2.01 -5.53 -3.29
CA ALA A 60 -0.55 -5.39 -3.26
C ALA A 60 -0.01 -5.22 -1.83
N CYS A 61 -0.76 -4.55 -0.95
CA CYS A 61 -0.41 -4.40 0.46
C CYS A 61 -0.43 -5.73 1.20
N ILE A 62 -1.48 -6.54 1.02
CA ILE A 62 -1.58 -7.87 1.64
C ILE A 62 -0.45 -8.77 1.10
N ASP A 63 -0.29 -8.81 -0.23
CA ASP A 63 0.71 -9.68 -0.86
C ASP A 63 2.14 -9.32 -0.44
N LEU A 64 2.47 -8.02 -0.39
CA LEU A 64 3.75 -7.56 0.14
C LEU A 64 3.90 -7.95 1.60
N LEU A 65 2.90 -7.73 2.45
CA LEU A 65 3.00 -8.02 3.88
C LEU A 65 3.15 -9.53 4.16
N GLU A 66 2.42 -10.37 3.41
CA GLU A 66 2.54 -11.83 3.51
C GLU A 66 3.89 -12.32 2.95
N ASN A 67 4.46 -11.68 1.93
CA ASN A 67 5.80 -12.02 1.42
C ASN A 67 6.96 -11.46 2.25
N VAL A 68 6.80 -10.32 2.94
CA VAL A 68 7.85 -9.70 3.75
C VAL A 68 8.21 -10.54 4.99
N ASP A 69 7.32 -11.42 5.45
CA ASP A 69 7.59 -12.39 6.54
C ASP A 69 8.34 -13.66 6.05
N GLN A 70 8.62 -13.81 4.75
CA GLN A 70 9.23 -15.02 4.17
C GLN A 70 10.69 -14.85 3.73
N ALA A 71 11.42 -13.84 4.24
CA ALA A 71 12.83 -13.59 3.93
C ALA A 71 13.78 -13.85 5.11
#